data_AF-A0A968IY69-F1
#
_entry.id   AF-A0A968IY69-F1
#
_cell.length_a   1.000
_cell.length_b   1.000
_cell.length_c   1.000
_cell.angle_alpha   90.00
_cell.angle_beta   90.00
_cell.angle_gamma   90.00
#
_symmetry.space_group_name_H-M   'P 1'
#
loop_
_entity.id
_entity.type
_entity.pdbx_description
1 polymer ?
#
loop_
_entity_poly.entity_id
_entity_poly.type
_entity_poly.pdbx_seq_one_letter_code
_entity_poly.pdbx_strand_id
1 'polypeptide(L)' 'MGNRWLPPPSPTNYTIVAPPNFAAQARQVEQDAFVRPQDGQVQLGAYRDPVAAQQRIAELRSQGIPAELR' A
#
# COMPACT_ATOMS: atom_id res chain seq x y z
N MET A 1 -29.93 -10.28 -25.94
CA MET A 1 -28.60 -10.84 -25.61
C MET A 1 -27.80 -9.70 -24.99
N GLY A 2 -27.73 -9.63 -23.67
CA GLY A 2 -27.06 -8.53 -22.97
C GLY A 2 -25.57 -8.80 -22.87
N ASN A 3 -24.75 -7.92 -23.44
CA ASN A 3 -23.31 -8.03 -23.36
C ASN A 3 -22.87 -7.78 -21.91
N ARG A 4 -22.60 -8.85 -21.17
CA ARG A 4 -21.93 -8.80 -19.88
C ARG A 4 -20.48 -8.39 -20.12
N TRP A 5 -20.21 -7.10 -19.98
CA TRP A 5 -18.86 -6.58 -19.84
C TRP A 5 -18.28 -7.15 -18.54
N LEU A 6 -17.48 -8.20 -18.63
CA LEU A 6 -16.60 -8.61 -17.54
C LEU A 6 -15.58 -7.47 -17.37
N PRO A 7 -15.52 -6.79 -16.20
CA PRO A 7 -14.43 -5.86 -15.96
C PRO A 7 -13.11 -6.62 -16.15
N PRO A 8 -12.10 -6.02 -16.80
CA PRO A 8 -10.79 -6.66 -16.91
C PRO A 8 -10.33 -7.06 -15.50
N PRO A 9 -9.64 -8.21 -15.34
CA PRO A 9 -9.09 -8.59 -14.04
C PRO A 9 -8.30 -7.40 -13.53
N SER A 10 -8.74 -6.86 -12.39
CA SER A 10 -8.15 -5.66 -11.82
C SER A 10 -6.64 -5.88 -11.76
N PRO A 11 -5.81 -4.98 -12.30
CA PRO A 11 -4.36 -5.10 -12.10
C PRO A 11 -4.16 -5.23 -10.59
N THR A 12 -3.59 -6.34 -10.15
CA THR A 12 -3.35 -6.60 -8.73
C THR A 12 -2.27 -5.61 -8.30
N ASN A 13 -2.71 -4.44 -7.88
CA ASN A 13 -1.84 -3.42 -7.33
C ASN A 13 -1.59 -3.82 -5.89
N TYR A 14 -0.35 -4.13 -5.58
CA TYR A 14 0.10 -4.46 -4.24
C TYR A 14 0.29 -3.16 -3.47
N THR A 15 -0.57 -2.94 -2.50
CA THR A 15 -0.54 -1.70 -1.72
C THR A 15 0.23 -1.94 -0.45
N ILE A 16 1.14 -1.03 -0.11
CA ILE A 16 1.81 -1.07 1.19
C ILE A 16 1.07 -0.15 2.13
N VAL A 17 0.71 -0.68 3.30
CA VAL A 17 -0.05 0.02 4.32
C VAL A 17 0.64 -0.05 5.68
N ALA A 18 0.41 0.93 6.52
CA ALA A 18 0.83 0.93 7.92
C ALA A 18 -0.29 1.47 8.82
N PRO A 19 -0.25 1.20 10.13
CA PRO A 19 -1.21 1.75 11.08
C PRO A 19 -1.18 3.29 11.12
N PRO A 20 -2.31 3.95 11.42
CA PRO A 20 -2.42 5.42 11.47
C PRO A 20 -1.39 6.09 12.37
N ASN A 21 -1.00 5.43 13.47
CA ASN A 21 -0.02 5.98 14.43
C ASN A 21 1.37 6.22 13.82
N PHE A 22 1.66 5.59 12.68
CA PHE A 22 2.92 5.73 11.96
C PHE A 22 2.84 6.75 10.82
N ALA A 23 1.73 7.49 10.66
CA ALA A 23 1.55 8.44 9.55
C ALA A 23 2.66 9.49 9.45
N ALA A 24 3.14 10.01 10.57
CA ALA A 24 4.22 10.99 10.59
C ALA A 24 5.54 10.37 10.09
N GLN A 25 5.92 9.19 10.60
CA GLN A 25 7.13 8.48 10.19
C GLN A 25 7.05 8.00 8.74
N ALA A 26 5.89 7.48 8.34
CA ALA A 26 5.60 7.07 6.98
C ALA A 26 5.83 8.21 5.99
N ARG A 27 5.37 9.43 6.31
CA ARG A 27 5.58 10.63 5.48
C ARG A 27 7.03 11.12 5.42
N GLN A 28 7.83 10.82 6.44
CA GLN A 28 9.26 11.15 6.42
C GLN A 28 10.04 10.24 5.47
N VAL A 29 9.65 8.97 5.39
CA VAL A 29 10.29 7.98 4.52
C VAL A 29 9.72 8.05 3.11
N GLU A 30 8.42 8.29 2.98
CA GLU A 30 7.68 8.26 1.74
C GLU A 30 6.77 9.48 1.65
N GLN A 31 7.16 10.45 0.82
CA GLN A 31 6.49 11.76 0.76
C GLN A 31 5.04 11.66 0.30
N ASP A 32 4.74 10.67 -0.54
CA ASP A 32 3.40 10.39 -1.05
C ASP A 32 2.52 9.61 -0.05
N ALA A 33 3.00 9.35 1.17
CA ALA A 33 2.24 8.62 2.17
C ALA A 33 0.99 9.40 2.63
N PHE A 34 -0.17 8.78 2.48
CA PHE A 34 -1.45 9.38 2.84
C PHE A 34 -2.31 8.43 3.68
N VAL A 35 -3.15 9.02 4.54
CA VAL A 35 -4.12 8.27 5.34
C VAL A 35 -5.33 7.98 4.45
N ARG A 36 -5.68 6.71 4.29
CA ARG A 36 -6.84 6.28 3.55
C ARG A 36 -8.12 6.62 4.33
N PRO A 37 -9.11 7.24 3.68
CA PRO A 37 -10.37 7.60 4.35
C PRO A 37 -11.26 6.37 4.67
N GLN A 38 -11.01 5.22 4.03
CA GLN A 38 -11.85 4.02 4.15
C GLN A 38 -11.61 3.24 5.44
N ASP A 39 -10.35 3.11 5.84
CA ASP A 39 -9.93 2.28 6.96
C ASP A 39 -8.93 2.96 7.90
N GLY A 40 -8.60 4.24 7.66
CA GLY A 40 -7.66 5.01 8.48
C GLY A 40 -6.22 4.53 8.39
N GLN A 41 -5.90 3.57 7.50
CA GLN A 41 -4.53 3.10 7.33
C GLN A 41 -3.71 4.08 6.49
N VAL A 42 -2.42 4.13 6.75
CA VAL A 42 -1.48 4.94 5.97
C VAL A 42 -1.03 4.13 4.77
N GLN A 43 -1.42 4.53 3.58
CA GLN A 43 -0.87 3.96 2.36
C GLN A 43 0.48 4.61 2.06
N LEU A 44 1.53 3.80 1.99
CA LEU A 44 2.89 4.24 1.68
C LEU A 44 3.22 4.12 0.19
N GLY A 45 2.56 3.25 -0.55
CA GLY A 45 2.84 3.10 -1.97
C GLY A 45 2.01 2.02 -2.63
N ALA A 46 2.02 2.01 -3.95
CA ALA A 46 1.37 1.00 -4.77
C ALA A 46 2.37 0.41 -5.77
N TYR A 47 2.47 -0.90 -5.80
CA TYR A 47 3.44 -1.65 -6.59
C TYR A 47 2.72 -2.59 -7.54
N ARG A 48 3.32 -2.80 -8.72
CA ARG A 48 2.84 -3.81 -9.69
C ARG A 48 3.49 -5.17 -9.47
N ASP A 49 4.65 -5.17 -8.81
CA ASP A 49 5.44 -6.36 -8.54
C ASP A 49 5.38 -6.73 -7.05
N PRO A 50 5.02 -7.97 -6.70
CA PRO A 50 4.90 -8.39 -5.30
C PRO A 50 6.25 -8.51 -4.59
N VAL A 51 7.33 -8.84 -5.31
CA VAL A 51 8.67 -8.97 -4.73
C VAL A 51 9.20 -7.59 -4.35
N ALA A 52 9.04 -6.59 -5.22
CA ALA A 52 9.38 -5.21 -4.92
C ALA A 52 8.59 -4.66 -3.73
N ALA A 53 7.29 -4.97 -3.65
CA ALA A 53 6.45 -4.58 -2.51
C ALA A 53 6.94 -5.21 -1.20
N GLN A 54 7.28 -6.51 -1.21
CA GLN A 54 7.79 -7.21 -0.04
C GLN A 54 9.16 -6.69 0.41
N GLN A 55 10.06 -6.39 -0.52
CA GLN A 55 11.34 -5.76 -0.22
C GLN A 55 11.13 -4.42 0.47
N ARG A 56 10.25 -3.57 -0.05
CA ARG A 56 9.93 -2.28 0.57
C ARG A 56 9.31 -2.45 1.96
N ILE A 57 8.45 -3.43 2.16
CA ILE A 57 7.89 -3.75 3.49
C ILE A 57 9.02 -4.10 4.48
N ALA A 58 10.00 -4.90 4.06
CA ALA A 58 11.14 -5.25 4.91
C ALA A 58 11.98 -4.01 5.28
N GLU A 59 12.23 -3.11 4.33
CA GLU A 59 12.92 -1.85 4.58
C GLU A 59 12.17 -0.96 5.58
N LEU A 60 10.85 -0.82 5.42
CA LEU A 60 10.02 -0.02 6.32
C LEU A 60 10.00 -0.61 7.74
N ARG A 61 9.90 -1.93 7.84
CA ARG A 61 9.96 -2.65 9.13
C ARG A 61 11.30 -2.46 9.82
N SER A 62 12.40 -2.42 9.07
CA SER A 62 13.73 -2.15 9.63
C SER A 62 13.85 -0.74 10.23
N GLN A 63 13.06 0.21 9.73
CA GLN A 63 12.97 1.59 10.23
C GLN A 63 11.93 1.74 11.36
N GLY A 64 11.34 0.64 11.82
CA GLY A 64 10.34 0.62 12.88
C GLY A 64 8.91 0.91 12.42
N ILE A 65 8.64 0.96 11.10
CA ILE A 65 7.29 1.13 10.56
C ILE A 65 6.70 -0.26 10.28
N PRO A 66 5.63 -0.68 10.98
CA PRO A 66 5.03 -2.00 10.80
C PRO A 66 4.19 -2.04 9.52
N ALA A 67 4.86 -2.07 8.37
CA ALA A 67 4.22 -2.08 7.06
C ALA A 67 3.68 -3.48 6.70
N GLU A 68 2.58 -3.51 5.94
CA GLU A 68 1.87 -4.70 5.50
C GLU A 68 1.45 -4.60 4.03
N LEU A 69 1.27 -5.75 3.40
CA LEU A 69 0.79 -5.88 2.02
C LEU A 69 -0.75 -5.91 2.01
N ARG A 70 -1.36 -5.22 1.06
CA ARG A 70 -2.82 -5.09 0.94
C ARG A 70 -3.30 -5.20 -0.49
#